data_AF-A0A840CTG5-F1
#
_entry.id   AF-A0A840CTG5-F1
#
_cell.length_a   1.000
_cell.length_b   1.000
_cell.length_c   1.000
_cell.angle_alpha   90.00
_cell.angle_beta   90.00
_cell.angle_gamma   90.00
#
_symmetry.space_group_name_H-M   'P 1'
#
loop_
_entity.id
_entity.type
_entity.pdbx_description
1 polymer ?
#
loop_
_entity_poly.entity_id
_entity_poly.type
_entity_poly.pdbx_seq_one_letter_code
_entity_poly.pdbx_strand_id
1 'polypeptide(L)'
;MDENILNLLHSLIEEGNILINEIHPMPPTPGIIRLTTVYYVDDAGKYANWKSSVKRFLKINFPEDCEEMENIEKYNFSPDTHKQIVGLLVAIQKMPQIVKRVENVNKNAIHITNNLSQNQEQNQLITLNIFIESIENELTKRQFDELKQVVHEYKDSPKEGKENVLNKLKSFGNDVLSNIIANIITSPTIWG
;
A
#
# COMPACT_ATOMS: atom_id res chain seq x y z
N MET A 1 6.34 5.27 6.88
CA MET A 1 5.08 6.00 6.64
C MET A 1 5.45 7.48 6.55
N ASP A 2 4.92 8.19 5.56
CA ASP A 2 5.15 9.65 5.42
C ASP A 2 4.65 10.42 6.65
N GLU A 3 5.28 11.54 6.98
CA GLU A 3 4.93 12.35 8.16
C GLU A 3 3.49 12.89 8.12
N ASN A 4 3.00 13.27 6.93
CA ASN A 4 1.62 13.72 6.78
C ASN A 4 0.62 12.59 6.99
N ILE A 5 0.95 11.39 6.50
CA ILE A 5 0.11 10.18 6.68
C ILE A 5 0.06 9.82 8.17
N LEU A 6 1.19 9.91 8.88
CA LEU A 6 1.25 9.62 10.31
C LEU A 6 0.42 10.61 11.14
N ASN A 7 0.52 11.91 10.83
CA ASN A 7 -0.27 12.95 11.51
C ASN A 7 -1.78 12.78 11.25
N LEU A 8 -2.16 12.46 10.02
CA LEU A 8 -3.55 12.17 9.68
C LEU A 8 -4.06 10.93 10.43
N LEU A 9 -3.25 9.87 10.51
CA LEU A 9 -3.58 8.66 11.26
C LEU A 9 -3.81 8.96 12.76
N HIS A 10 -2.92 9.75 13.37
CA HIS A 10 -3.09 10.19 14.76
C HIS A 10 -4.41 10.94 14.96
N SER A 11 -4.72 11.91 14.09
CA SER A 11 -5.97 12.67 14.16
C SER A 11 -7.20 11.76 14.08
N LEU A 12 -7.20 10.76 13.19
CA LEU A 12 -8.31 9.82 13.04
C LEU A 12 -8.48 8.93 14.28
N ILE A 13 -7.37 8.52 14.91
CA ILE A 13 -7.39 7.73 16.16
C ILE A 13 -7.93 8.57 17.31
N GLU A 14 -7.45 9.80 17.48
CA GLU A 14 -7.92 10.72 18.53
C GLU A 14 -9.41 11.02 18.38
N GLU A 15 -9.86 11.35 17.17
CA GLU A 15 -11.28 11.61 16.91
C GLU A 15 -12.14 10.38 17.22
N GLY A 16 -11.70 9.17 16.83
CA GLY A 16 -12.38 7.92 17.16
C GLY A 16 -12.50 7.71 18.67
N ASN A 17 -11.41 7.91 19.42
CA ASN A 17 -11.41 7.79 20.88
C ASN A 17 -12.33 8.81 21.59
N ILE A 18 -12.65 9.92 20.95
CA ILE A 18 -13.65 10.87 21.46
C ILE A 18 -15.05 10.35 21.15
N LEU A 19 -15.30 9.96 19.89
CA LEU A 19 -16.60 9.55 19.37
C LEU A 19 -17.20 8.31 20.06
N ILE A 20 -16.38 7.41 20.62
CA ILE A 20 -16.88 6.26 21.38
C ILE A 20 -17.80 6.66 22.54
N ASN A 21 -17.58 7.84 23.13
CA ASN A 21 -18.38 8.34 24.25
C ASN A 21 -19.73 8.92 23.80
N GLU A 22 -19.91 9.13 22.50
CA GLU A 22 -21.16 9.60 21.88
C GLU A 22 -22.07 8.42 21.46
N ILE A 23 -21.63 7.17 21.67
CA ILE A 23 -22.37 5.95 21.31
C ILE A 23 -23.20 5.46 22.50
N HIS A 24 -24.52 5.48 22.37
CA HIS A 24 -25.43 5.14 23.47
C HIS A 24 -26.37 3.99 23.11
N PRO A 25 -26.75 3.15 24.09
CA PRO A 25 -27.80 2.17 23.89
C PRO A 25 -29.14 2.89 23.69
N MET A 26 -29.83 2.58 22.60
CA MET A 26 -31.18 3.06 22.36
C MET A 26 -32.14 2.33 23.31
N PRO A 27 -32.98 3.00 24.10
CA PRO A 27 -33.99 2.30 24.91
C PRO A 27 -35.02 1.61 23.99
N PRO A 28 -35.56 0.43 24.36
CA PRO A 28 -36.63 -0.19 23.60
C PRO A 28 -37.89 0.68 23.65
N THR A 29 -38.64 0.72 22.55
CA THR A 29 -39.94 1.37 22.51
C THR A 29 -40.87 0.74 23.57
N PRO A 30 -41.63 1.53 24.33
CA PRO A 30 -42.58 0.98 25.30
C PRO A 30 -43.50 -0.07 24.66
N GLY A 31 -43.62 -1.24 25.29
CA GLY A 31 -44.43 -2.35 24.80
C GLY A 31 -43.76 -3.29 23.78
N ILE A 32 -42.51 -3.01 23.37
CA ILE A 32 -41.74 -3.90 22.49
C ILE A 32 -40.69 -4.66 23.30
N ILE A 33 -40.72 -6.00 23.25
CA ILE A 33 -39.63 -6.85 23.76
C ILE A 33 -38.51 -6.84 22.73
N ARG A 34 -37.33 -6.33 23.12
CA ARG A 34 -36.14 -6.31 22.27
C ARG A 34 -35.11 -7.32 22.78
N LEU A 35 -34.77 -8.29 21.95
CA LEU A 35 -33.83 -9.37 22.29
C LEU A 35 -32.35 -8.97 22.12
N THR A 36 -32.08 -7.82 21.49
CA THR A 36 -30.73 -7.32 21.23
C THR A 36 -30.62 -5.84 21.57
N THR A 37 -29.42 -5.38 21.93
CA THR A 37 -29.17 -3.94 22.13
C THR A 37 -28.92 -3.27 20.79
N VAL A 38 -29.59 -2.15 20.56
CA VAL A 38 -29.37 -1.27 19.41
C VAL A 38 -28.72 0.00 19.93
N TYR A 39 -27.81 0.58 19.15
CA TYR A 39 -27.07 1.78 19.52
C TYR A 39 -27.39 2.93 18.57
N TYR A 40 -27.26 4.15 19.07
CA TYR A 40 -27.28 5.38 18.29
C TYR A 40 -26.08 6.25 18.64
N VAL A 41 -25.84 7.28 17.85
CA VAL A 41 -24.82 8.31 18.11
C VAL A 41 -25.47 9.66 18.29
N ASP A 42 -24.91 10.50 19.17
CA ASP A 42 -25.44 11.85 19.42
C ASP A 42 -25.41 12.72 18.14
N ASP A 43 -24.30 12.70 17.40
CA ASP A 43 -24.17 13.37 16.10
C ASP A 43 -23.85 12.37 14.98
N ALA A 44 -24.90 11.96 14.26
CA ALA A 44 -24.79 11.04 13.13
C ALA A 44 -23.96 11.61 11.96
N GLY A 45 -23.98 12.93 11.77
CA GLY A 45 -23.23 13.58 10.69
C GLY A 45 -21.74 13.57 10.97
N LYS A 46 -21.34 13.95 12.19
CA LYS A 46 -19.95 13.89 12.65
C LYS A 46 -19.40 12.48 12.59
N TYR A 47 -20.16 11.49 13.08
CA TYR A 47 -19.74 10.09 13.03
C TYR A 47 -19.59 9.59 11.58
N ALA A 48 -20.54 9.94 10.70
CA ALA A 48 -20.48 9.57 9.28
C ALA A 48 -19.28 10.21 8.56
N ASN A 49 -18.92 11.44 8.91
CA ASN A 49 -17.74 12.12 8.37
C ASN A 49 -16.45 11.44 8.82
N TRP A 50 -16.29 11.16 10.12
CA TRP A 50 -15.14 10.41 10.63
C TRP A 50 -15.01 9.06 9.95
N LYS A 51 -16.10 8.29 9.88
CA LYS A 51 -16.13 6.97 9.24
C LYS A 51 -15.72 7.05 7.76
N SER A 52 -16.24 8.03 7.04
CA SER A 52 -15.88 8.29 5.64
C SER A 52 -14.40 8.65 5.47
N SER A 53 -13.86 9.45 6.38
CA SER A 53 -12.44 9.84 6.41
C SER A 53 -11.54 8.64 6.67
N VAL A 54 -11.87 7.79 7.65
CA VAL A 54 -11.15 6.54 7.93
C VAL A 54 -11.15 5.64 6.69
N LYS A 55 -12.32 5.41 6.10
CA LYS A 55 -12.43 4.57 4.90
C LYS A 55 -11.61 5.11 3.73
N ARG A 56 -11.61 6.44 3.53
CA ARG A 56 -10.80 7.07 2.48
C ARG A 56 -9.31 6.97 2.77
N PHE A 57 -8.90 7.15 4.02
CA PHE A 57 -7.51 6.99 4.46
C PHE A 57 -7.00 5.57 4.20
N LEU A 58 -7.76 4.55 4.64
CA LEU A 58 -7.41 3.14 4.42
C LEU A 58 -7.33 2.83 2.94
N LYS A 59 -8.33 3.23 2.14
CA LYS A 59 -8.31 2.94 0.70
C LYS A 59 -7.10 3.52 -0.05
N ILE A 60 -6.56 4.65 0.40
CA ILE A 60 -5.39 5.28 -0.21
C ILE A 60 -4.08 4.64 0.27
N ASN A 61 -3.98 4.33 1.56
CA ASN A 61 -2.69 4.01 2.20
C ASN A 61 -2.55 2.54 2.63
N PHE A 62 -3.69 1.87 2.88
CA PHE A 62 -3.83 0.51 3.45
C PHE A 62 -5.04 -0.21 2.84
N PRO A 63 -5.06 -0.47 1.51
CA PRO A 63 -6.26 -0.94 0.82
C PRO A 63 -6.76 -2.31 1.32
N GLU A 64 -5.86 -3.19 1.73
CA GLU A 64 -6.19 -4.49 2.33
C GLU A 64 -6.88 -4.34 3.69
N ASP A 65 -6.44 -3.39 4.52
CA ASP A 65 -7.09 -3.07 5.80
C ASP A 65 -8.44 -2.36 5.60
N CYS A 66 -8.67 -1.72 4.45
CA CYS A 66 -9.98 -1.19 4.09
C CYS A 66 -11.03 -2.31 3.97
N GLU A 67 -10.66 -3.48 3.43
CA GLU A 67 -11.57 -4.63 3.37
C GLU A 67 -11.89 -5.17 4.78
N GLU A 68 -10.91 -5.15 5.68
CA GLU A 68 -11.11 -5.56 7.07
C GLU A 68 -12.09 -4.63 7.79
N MET A 69 -11.96 -3.31 7.58
CA MET A 69 -12.96 -2.34 8.06
C MET A 69 -14.36 -2.65 7.52
N GLU A 70 -14.49 -2.96 6.21
CA GLU A 70 -15.79 -3.33 5.63
C GLU A 70 -16.36 -4.62 6.23
N ASN A 71 -15.52 -5.57 6.64
CA ASN A 71 -15.96 -6.77 7.35
C ASN A 71 -16.44 -6.46 8.77
N ILE A 72 -15.74 -5.58 9.50
CA ILE A 72 -16.19 -5.09 10.81
C ILE A 72 -17.57 -4.42 10.69
N GLU A 73 -17.79 -3.66 9.62
CA GLU A 73 -19.06 -2.95 9.38
C GLU A 73 -20.23 -3.83 8.95
N LYS A 74 -19.99 -5.08 8.52
CA LYS A 74 -21.07 -6.04 8.23
C LYS A 74 -21.84 -6.42 9.49
N TYR A 75 -21.22 -6.27 10.67
CA TYR A 75 -21.85 -6.49 11.96
C TYR A 75 -22.66 -5.25 12.39
N ASN A 76 -23.58 -5.46 13.34
CA ASN A 76 -24.38 -4.34 13.86
C ASN A 76 -23.49 -3.27 14.49
N PHE A 77 -23.80 -2.01 14.15
CA PHE A 77 -23.20 -0.85 14.79
C PHE A 77 -23.33 -0.95 16.32
N SER A 78 -22.18 -0.86 16.99
CA SER A 78 -22.03 -0.96 18.44
C SER A 78 -20.71 -0.31 18.91
N PRO A 79 -20.57 -0.03 20.21
CA PRO A 79 -19.29 0.39 20.80
C PRO A 79 -18.14 -0.56 20.47
N ASP A 80 -18.41 -1.86 20.38
CA ASP A 80 -17.37 -2.86 20.09
C ASP A 80 -16.92 -2.80 18.63
N THR A 81 -17.85 -2.69 17.67
CA THR A 81 -17.48 -2.48 16.26
C THR A 81 -16.71 -1.17 16.07
N HIS A 82 -17.05 -0.12 16.80
CA HIS A 82 -16.30 1.14 16.78
C HIS A 82 -14.87 0.95 17.30
N LYS A 83 -14.71 0.29 18.46
CA LYS A 83 -13.39 -0.01 19.03
C LYS A 83 -12.54 -0.89 18.11
N GLN A 84 -13.15 -1.80 17.34
CA GLN A 84 -12.44 -2.60 16.35
C GLN A 84 -11.87 -1.72 15.22
N ILE A 85 -12.64 -0.73 14.73
CA ILE A 85 -12.14 0.23 13.73
C ILE A 85 -10.97 1.05 14.30
N VAL A 86 -11.10 1.58 15.52
CA VAL A 86 -10.00 2.31 16.18
C VAL A 86 -8.79 1.40 16.41
N GLY A 87 -9.03 0.15 16.80
CA GLY A 87 -7.99 -0.87 16.99
C GLY A 87 -7.23 -1.18 15.72
N LEU A 88 -7.91 -1.22 14.57
CA LEU A 88 -7.28 -1.36 13.25
C LEU A 88 -6.32 -0.19 12.96
N LEU A 89 -6.75 1.04 13.21
CA LEU A 89 -5.90 2.23 13.02
C LEU A 89 -4.66 2.22 13.96
N VAL A 90 -4.85 1.80 15.21
CA VAL A 90 -3.74 1.63 16.17
C VAL A 90 -2.79 0.51 15.74
N ALA A 91 -3.30 -0.57 15.12
CA ALA A 91 -2.45 -1.63 14.58
C ALA A 91 -1.58 -1.11 13.43
N ILE A 92 -2.17 -0.35 12.50
CA ILE A 92 -1.46 0.33 11.40
C ILE A 92 -0.39 1.27 11.94
N GLN A 93 -0.68 2.03 13.00
CA GLN A 93 0.28 2.93 13.65
C GLN A 93 1.52 2.17 14.18
N LYS A 94 1.31 1.00 14.78
CA LYS A 94 2.39 0.17 15.35
C LYS A 94 3.15 -0.63 14.29
N MET A 95 2.44 -1.04 13.24
CA MET A 95 2.91 -1.96 12.21
C MET A 95 2.45 -1.44 10.85
N PRO A 96 3.10 -0.40 10.31
CA PRO A 96 2.65 0.30 9.11
C PRO A 96 2.92 -0.46 7.81
N GLN A 97 3.43 -1.68 7.88
CA GLN A 97 3.65 -2.52 6.72
C GLN A 97 2.32 -3.01 6.14
N ILE A 98 2.13 -2.83 4.84
CA ILE A 98 0.98 -3.39 4.12
C ILE A 98 1.13 -4.92 4.11
N VAL A 99 0.22 -5.61 4.78
CA VAL A 99 0.18 -7.08 4.76
C VAL A 99 -0.58 -7.50 3.51
N LYS A 100 0.12 -7.99 2.49
CA LYS A 100 -0.54 -8.63 1.35
C LYS A 100 -1.23 -9.90 1.85
N ARG A 101 -2.56 -9.97 1.72
CA ARG A 101 -3.29 -11.22 1.96
C ARG A 101 -2.79 -12.25 0.94
N VAL A 102 -2.25 -13.37 1.43
CA VAL A 102 -1.95 -14.51 0.57
C VAL A 102 -3.29 -15.09 0.11
N GLU A 103 -3.64 -14.88 -1.16
CA GLU A 103 -4.85 -15.45 -1.72
C GLU A 103 -4.78 -16.97 -1.64
N ASN A 104 -5.66 -17.59 -0.84
CA ASN A 104 -6.00 -18.98 -1.07
C ASN A 104 -6.73 -19.02 -2.41
N VAL A 105 -6.04 -19.51 -3.44
CA VAL A 105 -6.56 -19.68 -4.80
C VAL A 105 -7.82 -20.56 -4.74
N ASN A 106 -8.98 -19.92 -4.63
CA ASN A 106 -10.26 -20.58 -4.79
C ASN A 106 -10.61 -20.52 -6.27
N LYS A 107 -10.47 -21.66 -6.95
CA LYS A 107 -10.92 -21.84 -8.33
C LYS A 107 -12.43 -21.61 -8.35
N ASN A 108 -12.85 -20.54 -9.02
CA ASN A 108 -14.22 -20.18 -9.45
C ASN A 108 -14.75 -18.89 -8.82
N ALA A 109 -14.41 -17.73 -9.40
CA ALA A 109 -15.33 -16.59 -9.56
C ALA A 109 -14.68 -15.44 -10.33
N ILE A 110 -15.29 -15.11 -11.47
CA ILE A 110 -15.48 -13.77 -12.07
C ILE A 110 -14.31 -12.77 -11.94
N HIS A 111 -13.62 -12.55 -13.06
CA HIS A 111 -12.68 -11.45 -13.24
C HIS A 111 -13.37 -10.09 -13.03
N ILE A 112 -13.18 -9.48 -11.87
CA ILE A 112 -13.33 -8.05 -11.69
C ILE A 112 -11.91 -7.47 -11.68
N THR A 113 -11.52 -6.87 -12.81
CA THR A 113 -10.24 -6.17 -12.94
C THR A 113 -10.28 -4.91 -12.09
N ASN A 114 -9.72 -4.95 -10.89
CA ASN A 114 -9.46 -3.76 -10.08
C ASN A 114 -8.32 -2.94 -10.73
N ASN A 115 -8.68 -1.91 -11.49
CA ASN A 115 -7.77 -0.97 -12.16
C ASN A 115 -6.95 -0.06 -11.21
N LEU A 116 -6.88 -0.36 -9.90
CA LEU A 116 -6.12 0.43 -8.92
C LEU A 116 -4.77 -0.21 -8.58
N SER A 117 -4.68 -1.54 -8.55
CA SER A 117 -3.44 -2.29 -8.30
C SER A 117 -2.51 -2.30 -9.51
N GLN A 118 -3.06 -2.11 -10.72
CA GLN A 118 -2.24 -1.98 -11.92
C GLN A 118 -1.35 -0.74 -11.85
N ASN A 119 -1.81 0.42 -11.36
CA ASN A 119 -0.98 1.63 -11.42
C ASN A 119 0.31 1.56 -10.58
N GLN A 120 0.33 0.87 -9.43
CA GLN A 120 1.56 0.75 -8.63
C GLN A 120 2.54 -0.30 -9.18
N GLU A 121 2.06 -1.49 -9.55
CA GLU A 121 2.91 -2.51 -10.19
C GLU A 121 3.36 -2.05 -11.58
N GLN A 122 2.49 -1.39 -12.34
CA GLN A 122 2.80 -0.84 -13.65
C GLN A 122 3.76 0.34 -13.54
N ASN A 123 3.66 1.24 -12.54
CA ASN A 123 4.66 2.29 -12.32
C ASN A 123 6.04 1.72 -11.93
N GLN A 124 6.08 0.65 -11.11
CA GLN A 124 7.32 -0.04 -10.79
C GLN A 124 7.91 -0.76 -12.01
N LEU A 125 7.08 -1.43 -12.81
CA LEU A 125 7.49 -2.07 -14.07
C LEU A 125 7.93 -1.04 -15.11
N ILE A 126 7.24 0.10 -15.24
CA ILE A 126 7.62 1.23 -16.11
C ILE A 126 8.98 1.78 -15.67
N THR A 127 9.17 2.00 -14.37
CA THR A 127 10.45 2.47 -13.82
C THR A 127 11.57 1.48 -14.12
N LEU A 128 11.37 0.18 -13.85
CA LEU A 128 12.34 -0.86 -14.14
C LEU A 128 12.65 -0.99 -15.65
N ASN A 129 11.63 -0.88 -16.50
CA ASN A 129 11.79 -0.91 -17.95
C ASN A 129 12.62 0.27 -18.44
N ILE A 130 12.42 1.48 -17.91
CA ILE A 130 13.25 2.66 -18.23
C ILE A 130 14.72 2.41 -17.87
N PHE A 131 14.99 1.80 -16.71
CA PHE A 131 16.37 1.43 -16.33
C PHE A 131 16.98 0.42 -17.31
N ILE A 132 16.22 -0.61 -17.71
CA ILE A 132 16.68 -1.63 -18.66
C ILE A 132 16.89 -1.02 -20.05
N GLU A 133 15.95 -0.22 -20.55
CA GLU A 133 16.06 0.48 -21.85
C GLU A 133 17.26 1.42 -21.87
N SER A 134 17.52 2.16 -20.79
CA SER A 134 18.69 3.04 -20.69
C SER A 134 20.01 2.26 -20.77
N ILE A 135 20.03 1.02 -20.28
CA ILE A 135 21.17 0.12 -20.39
C ILE A 135 21.26 -0.47 -21.81
N GLU A 136 20.15 -0.93 -22.37
CA GLU A 136 20.09 -1.55 -23.71
C GLU A 136 20.43 -0.56 -24.84
N ASN A 137 20.08 0.72 -24.69
CA ASN A 137 20.34 1.75 -25.70
C ASN A 137 21.83 2.09 -25.86
N GLU A 138 22.62 1.94 -24.79
CA GLU A 138 24.05 2.28 -24.78
C GLU A 138 24.95 1.06 -24.94
N LEU A 139 24.42 -0.14 -24.70
CA LEU A 139 25.16 -1.39 -24.85
C LEU A 139 24.85 -2.07 -26.18
N THR A 140 25.90 -2.55 -26.85
CA THR A 140 25.70 -3.53 -27.92
C THR A 140 25.09 -4.81 -27.35
N LYS A 141 24.37 -5.57 -28.18
CA LYS A 141 23.82 -6.89 -27.81
C LYS A 141 24.86 -7.79 -27.13
N ARG A 142 26.10 -7.80 -27.65
CA ARG A 142 27.21 -8.56 -27.07
C ARG A 142 27.57 -8.09 -25.65
N GLN A 143 27.68 -6.79 -25.42
CA GLN A 143 27.99 -6.25 -24.08
C GLN A 143 26.87 -6.51 -23.09
N PHE A 144 25.61 -6.45 -23.55
CA PHE A 144 24.45 -6.78 -22.72
C PHE A 144 24.42 -8.26 -22.32
N ASP A 145 24.71 -9.17 -23.25
CA ASP A 145 24.82 -10.61 -22.96
C ASP A 145 25.98 -10.91 -21.99
N GLU A 146 27.13 -10.25 -22.16
CA GLU A 146 28.25 -10.35 -21.24
C GLU A 146 27.89 -9.84 -19.83
N LEU A 147 27.10 -8.77 -19.73
CA LEU A 147 26.63 -8.24 -18.45
C LEU A 147 25.64 -9.20 -17.76
N LYS A 148 24.71 -9.79 -18.53
CA LYS A 148 23.78 -10.82 -18.04
C LYS A 148 24.52 -12.04 -17.49
N GLN A 149 25.59 -12.46 -18.16
CA GLN A 149 26.41 -13.58 -17.72
C GLN A 149 27.01 -13.30 -16.33
N VAL A 150 27.58 -12.10 -16.13
CA VAL A 150 28.11 -11.70 -14.81
C VAL A 150 27.02 -11.70 -13.75
N VAL A 151 25.83 -11.17 -14.03
CA VAL A 151 24.71 -11.20 -13.08
C VAL A 151 24.29 -12.63 -12.73
N HIS A 152 24.31 -13.54 -13.71
CA HIS A 152 23.96 -14.94 -13.50
C HIS A 152 25.01 -15.69 -12.68
N GLU A 153 26.30 -15.48 -12.96
CA GLU A 153 27.43 -16.13 -12.28
C GLU A 153 27.47 -15.81 -10.78
N TYR A 154 27.08 -14.60 -10.38
CA TYR A 154 27.15 -14.14 -8.98
C TYR A 154 25.77 -14.02 -8.31
N LYS A 155 24.75 -14.71 -8.82
CA LYS A 155 23.37 -14.61 -8.33
C LYS A 155 23.24 -14.88 -6.83
N ASP A 156 24.02 -15.82 -6.29
CA ASP A 156 23.99 -16.24 -4.88
C ASP A 156 24.92 -15.41 -3.97
N SER A 157 25.73 -14.51 -4.55
CA SER A 157 26.69 -13.64 -3.85
C SER A 157 26.48 -12.16 -4.20
N PRO A 158 25.50 -11.47 -3.58
CA PRO A 158 25.10 -10.11 -4.00
C PRO A 158 26.21 -9.06 -3.93
N LYS A 159 27.12 -9.18 -2.95
CA LYS A 159 28.26 -8.25 -2.80
C LYS A 159 29.27 -8.41 -3.94
N GLU A 160 29.65 -9.64 -4.25
CA GLU A 160 30.57 -9.97 -5.34
C GLU A 160 29.94 -9.66 -6.70
N GLY A 161 28.65 -9.95 -6.87
CA GLY A 161 27.90 -9.62 -8.07
C GLY A 161 27.89 -8.11 -8.35
N LYS A 162 27.65 -7.28 -7.33
CA LYS A 162 27.69 -5.82 -7.47
C LYS A 162 29.08 -5.33 -7.92
N GLU A 163 30.15 -5.85 -7.33
CA GLU A 163 31.52 -5.46 -7.67
C GLU A 163 31.90 -5.87 -9.10
N ASN A 164 31.57 -7.10 -9.49
CA ASN A 164 31.86 -7.62 -10.83
C ASN A 164 31.03 -6.93 -11.92
N VAL A 165 29.75 -6.64 -11.67
CA VAL A 165 28.90 -5.85 -12.57
C VAL A 165 29.49 -4.45 -12.78
N LEU A 166 29.93 -3.79 -11.70
CA LEU A 166 30.54 -2.46 -11.79
C LEU A 166 31.85 -2.50 -12.59
N ASN A 167 32.72 -3.49 -12.33
CA ASN A 167 33.97 -3.65 -13.07
C ASN A 167 33.71 -3.94 -14.55
N LYS A 168 32.68 -4.74 -14.85
CA LYS A 168 32.28 -5.05 -16.22
C LYS A 168 31.75 -3.81 -16.94
N LEU A 169 30.89 -3.01 -16.32
CA LEU A 169 30.40 -1.75 -16.88
C LEU A 169 31.55 -0.75 -17.14
N LYS A 170 32.50 -0.62 -16.19
CA LYS A 170 33.71 0.20 -16.40
C LYS A 170 34.54 -0.28 -17.59
N SER A 171 34.62 -1.60 -17.81
CA SER A 171 35.36 -2.18 -18.94
C SER A 171 34.78 -1.83 -20.32
N PHE A 172 33.51 -1.41 -20.37
CA PHE A 172 32.87 -0.95 -21.61
C PHE A 172 33.23 0.50 -21.96
N GLY A 173 33.83 1.25 -21.02
CA GLY A 173 34.29 2.63 -21.20
C GLY A 173 33.50 3.61 -20.32
N ASN A 174 34.18 4.67 -19.88
CA ASN A 174 33.58 5.71 -19.04
C ASN A 174 32.45 6.46 -19.75
N ASP A 175 32.55 6.63 -21.07
CA ASP A 175 31.52 7.32 -21.87
C ASP A 175 30.21 6.53 -21.88
N VAL A 176 30.27 5.21 -22.05
CA VAL A 176 29.11 4.31 -22.01
C VAL A 176 28.41 4.39 -20.65
N LEU A 177 29.17 4.31 -19.54
CA LEU A 177 28.60 4.43 -18.20
C LEU A 177 27.97 5.82 -17.98
N SER A 178 28.63 6.88 -18.43
CA SER A 178 28.15 8.24 -18.28
C SER A 178 26.86 8.47 -19.07
N ASN A 179 26.76 7.93 -20.28
CA ASN A 179 25.54 8.01 -21.09
C ASN A 179 24.38 7.22 -20.50
N ILE A 180 24.62 6.01 -19.96
CA ILE A 180 23.57 5.23 -19.26
C ILE A 180 23.02 6.05 -18.09
N ILE A 181 23.90 6.64 -17.27
CA ILE A 181 23.50 7.47 -16.12
C ILE A 181 22.77 8.73 -16.59
N ALA A 182 23.26 9.40 -17.63
CA ALA A 182 22.61 10.57 -18.21
C ALA A 182 21.19 10.24 -18.67
N ASN A 183 21.00 9.17 -19.44
CA ASN A 183 19.70 8.73 -19.94
C ASN A 183 18.72 8.43 -18.80
N ILE A 184 19.17 7.74 -17.74
CA ILE A 184 18.36 7.49 -16.53
C ILE A 184 17.95 8.82 -15.87
N ILE A 185 18.91 9.70 -15.57
CA ILE A 185 18.65 10.94 -14.81
C ILE A 185 17.79 11.93 -15.61
N THR A 186 17.91 11.94 -16.94
CA THR A 186 17.08 12.79 -17.80
C THR A 186 15.70 12.23 -18.07
N SER A 187 15.40 11.00 -17.63
CA SER A 187 14.06 10.41 -17.79
C SER A 187 13.04 11.21 -16.96
N PRO A 188 11.99 11.78 -17.57
CA PRO A 188 10.99 12.59 -16.86
C PRO A 188 10.29 11.85 -15.72
N THR A 189 10.23 10.51 -15.81
CA THR A 189 9.60 9.63 -14.83
C THR A 189 10.37 9.53 -13.51
N ILE A 190 11.67 9.86 -13.48
CA ILE A 190 12.50 9.75 -12.26
C ILE A 190 12.24 10.89 -11.27
N TRP A 191 11.81 12.06 -11.76
CA TRP A 191 11.60 13.27 -10.95
C TRP A 191 10.12 13.69 -10.84
N GLY A 192 9.22 12.97 -11.50
CA GLY A 192 7.79 13.28 -11.63
C GLY A 192 6.90 12.59 -10.59
#